data_AF-A0AAD6TBP5-F1
#
_entry.id   AF-A0AAD6TBP5-F1
#
_cell.length_a   1.000
_cell.length_b   1.000
_cell.length_c   1.000
_cell.angle_alpha   90.00
_cell.angle_beta   90.00
_cell.angle_gamma   90.00
#
_symmetry.space_group_name_H-M   'P 1'
#
loop_
_entity.id
_entity.type
_entity.pdbx_description
1 polymer ?
#
loop_
_entity_poly.entity_id
_entity_poly.type
_entity_poly.pdbx_seq_one_letter_code
_entity_poly.pdbx_strand_id
1 'polypeptide(L)'
;MAVNFADHAAVLVAYDAVLSKEANWLLLSYDSSIQPEVFELHGSGAEGLPELKSRIEDPLQIFVAFYREGNDGFILLNIIPESVSGVRRARALVHSRRIGGVFQAHLTSLTVDHLSNLTPKAIKNALASPDLIHVITAEPTTDELGMLSNSPTAASSPPPPSKGGSMFSLLRRKKKPELEQEFGAVEPFTLHHDPQEQDQDQHDTPPPPPPKDKGRRSVSVSHSSQQYEMAAPRLETPPRAPPQRPQPLPQLLTMHHRSNSEYTVVSRSSSEDIVVVQPDRVPAAPRSPAIKKRSATMPSKWNTEPPLDPAERARRRARLQRDREIEDRQAVEEEAQRQTQIKLQKEALLREQEEEEEMRRISLENELRRVTAQRRQREREEQEDEERKKRELEQKKRLDRARRIEEHRRLEEWRQGQAAQAEKTAQLAEQVRRKEEEERKKKILLASKKIKSTKAADDIDLITGWVTIQTGDSLVWRRRYFKFVGSTVFFYKSLKENESNQVVDEVNLRGQVRALREWNEGYEDLKAIPFSFAVEFNGEREPWSMFSDSEEEKVRFHSNDSFGCGLMV
;
A
#
# COMPACT_ATOMS: atom_id res chain seq x y z
N MET A 1 -10.80 25.25 -8.21
CA MET A 1 -10.15 24.03 -7.68
C MET A 1 -10.51 22.87 -8.60
N ALA A 2 -9.52 22.24 -9.22
CA ALA A 2 -9.72 21.07 -10.08
C ALA A 2 -10.12 19.85 -9.23
N VAL A 3 -10.79 18.85 -9.82
CA VAL A 3 -10.99 17.55 -9.18
C VAL A 3 -9.68 16.81 -9.21
N ASN A 4 -9.23 16.31 -8.06
CA ASN A 4 -8.03 15.50 -7.97
C ASN A 4 -8.42 14.01 -7.94
N PHE A 5 -7.83 13.25 -8.86
CA PHE A 5 -7.92 11.79 -8.88
C PHE A 5 -6.60 11.20 -8.38
N ALA A 6 -6.67 10.15 -7.56
CA ALA A 6 -5.47 9.46 -7.05
C ALA A 6 -4.65 8.87 -8.22
N ASP A 7 -5.35 8.24 -9.17
CA ASP A 7 -4.80 7.78 -10.44
C ASP A 7 -5.67 8.30 -11.59
N HIS A 8 -5.28 9.45 -12.13
CA HIS A 8 -6.01 10.09 -13.22
C HIS A 8 -6.05 9.23 -14.48
N ALA A 9 -4.99 8.48 -14.77
CA ALA A 9 -4.90 7.65 -15.97
C ALA A 9 -5.87 6.47 -15.89
N ALA A 10 -5.91 5.77 -14.75
CA ALA A 10 -6.84 4.67 -14.54
C ALA A 10 -8.32 5.10 -14.66
N VAL A 11 -8.66 6.27 -14.10
CA VAL A 11 -10.02 6.83 -14.19
C VAL A 11 -10.41 7.13 -15.64
N LEU A 12 -9.52 7.74 -16.43
CA LEU A 12 -9.79 8.03 -17.84
C LEU A 12 -9.91 6.75 -18.68
N VAL A 13 -9.08 5.74 -18.44
CA VAL A 13 -9.19 4.44 -19.11
C VAL A 13 -10.53 3.77 -18.81
N ALA A 14 -10.99 3.79 -17.56
CA ALA A 14 -12.31 3.27 -17.19
C ALA A 14 -13.45 4.07 -17.82
N TYR A 15 -13.30 5.39 -17.91
CA TYR A 15 -14.27 6.26 -18.58
C TYR A 15 -14.38 5.95 -20.08
N ASP A 16 -13.25 5.83 -20.77
CA ASP A 16 -13.21 5.48 -22.19
C ASP A 16 -13.82 4.09 -22.44
N ALA A 17 -13.61 3.13 -21.53
CA ALA A 17 -14.25 1.80 -21.61
C ALA A 17 -15.78 1.86 -21.52
N VAL A 18 -16.34 2.79 -20.72
CA VAL A 18 -17.80 3.00 -20.65
C VAL A 18 -18.32 3.65 -21.94
N LEU A 19 -17.56 4.58 -22.52
CA LEU A 19 -17.90 5.21 -23.80
C LEU A 19 -17.82 4.23 -24.98
N SER A 20 -16.80 3.38 -25.02
CA SER A 20 -16.56 2.37 -26.08
C SER A 20 -17.48 1.16 -26.01
N LYS A 21 -18.28 1.06 -24.94
CA LYS A 21 -19.16 -0.07 -24.66
C LYS A 21 -18.52 -1.37 -24.22
N GLU A 22 -17.28 -1.30 -23.76
CA GLU A 22 -16.60 -2.40 -23.07
C GLU A 22 -17.05 -2.52 -21.61
N ALA A 23 -17.39 -1.39 -20.98
CA ALA A 23 -17.97 -1.33 -19.64
C ALA A 23 -19.34 -0.64 -19.66
N ASN A 24 -20.16 -0.91 -18.64
CA ASN A 24 -21.43 -0.24 -18.40
C ASN A 24 -21.32 0.83 -17.32
N TRP A 25 -20.35 0.71 -16.41
CA TRP A 25 -20.20 1.64 -15.30
C TRP A 25 -18.75 1.73 -14.82
N LEU A 26 -18.43 2.86 -14.22
CA LEU A 26 -17.29 3.05 -13.34
C LEU A 26 -17.77 3.67 -12.02
N LEU A 27 -17.07 3.35 -10.93
CA LEU A 27 -17.41 3.75 -9.58
C LEU A 27 -16.21 4.44 -8.96
N LEU A 28 -16.42 5.66 -8.49
CA LEU A 28 -15.44 6.46 -7.78
C LEU A 28 -15.82 6.56 -6.31
N SER A 29 -14.83 6.55 -5.43
CA SER A 29 -14.99 6.75 -4.00
C SER A 29 -13.95 7.75 -3.50
N TYR A 30 -14.18 8.31 -2.31
CA TYR A 30 -13.15 9.09 -1.63
C TYR A 30 -12.12 8.15 -1.02
N ASP A 31 -10.85 8.44 -1.26
CA ASP A 31 -9.75 7.74 -0.60
C ASP A 31 -9.81 8.03 0.91
N SER A 32 -9.98 6.96 1.69
CA SER A 32 -10.06 7.04 3.15
C SER A 32 -8.71 7.33 3.81
N SER A 33 -7.61 7.16 3.09
CA SER A 33 -6.25 7.12 3.63
C SER A 33 -5.42 8.38 3.37
N ILE A 34 -5.55 9.00 2.20
CA ILE A 34 -4.63 10.07 1.78
C ILE A 34 -5.21 11.47 2.10
N GLN A 35 -6.39 11.83 1.59
CA GLN A 35 -7.07 13.11 1.86
C GLN A 35 -8.57 13.04 1.52
N PRO A 36 -9.47 13.71 2.28
CA PRO A 36 -10.93 13.67 2.06
C PRO A 36 -11.43 14.34 0.76
N GLU A 37 -10.54 14.71 -0.16
CA GLU A 37 -10.86 15.43 -1.40
C GLU A 37 -10.27 14.78 -2.67
N VAL A 38 -9.65 13.60 -2.54
CA VAL A 38 -9.10 12.85 -3.68
C VAL A 38 -10.03 11.69 -4.00
N PHE A 39 -10.44 11.57 -5.26
CA PHE A 39 -11.22 10.43 -5.74
C PHE A 39 -10.30 9.32 -6.24
N GLU A 40 -10.60 8.08 -5.84
CA GLU A 40 -9.98 6.89 -6.37
C GLU A 40 -10.97 6.09 -7.22
N LEU A 41 -10.45 5.32 -8.18
CA LEU A 41 -11.25 4.39 -8.95
C LEU A 41 -11.52 3.16 -8.07
N HIS A 42 -12.74 3.05 -7.55
CA HIS A 42 -13.18 1.91 -6.75
C HIS A 42 -13.41 0.67 -7.61
N GLY A 43 -13.90 0.85 -8.84
CA GLY A 43 -14.03 -0.24 -9.80
C GLY A 43 -14.74 0.16 -11.09
N SER A 44 -14.79 -0.77 -12.04
CA SER A 44 -15.60 -0.69 -13.26
C SER A 44 -16.12 -2.08 -13.63
N GLY A 45 -17.21 -2.13 -14.40
CA GLY A 45 -17.86 -3.40 -14.73
C GLY A 45 -18.80 -3.31 -15.93
N ALA A 46 -19.18 -4.48 -16.47
CA ALA A 46 -19.97 -4.63 -17.69
C ALA A 46 -21.37 -5.21 -17.44
N GLU A 47 -21.65 -5.76 -16.26
CA GLU A 47 -22.93 -6.42 -15.93
C GLU A 47 -24.01 -5.43 -15.45
N GLY A 48 -23.79 -4.13 -15.65
CA GLY A 48 -24.78 -3.09 -15.41
C GLY A 48 -25.09 -2.86 -13.93
N LEU A 49 -26.36 -2.53 -13.63
CA LEU A 49 -26.76 -2.06 -12.30
C LEU A 49 -26.62 -3.09 -11.17
N PRO A 50 -26.94 -4.39 -11.35
CA PRO A 50 -26.79 -5.38 -10.28
C PRO A 50 -25.35 -5.52 -9.80
N GLU A 51 -24.39 -5.56 -10.73
CA GLU A 51 -22.97 -5.63 -10.42
C GLU A 51 -22.48 -4.36 -9.75
N LEU A 52 -22.88 -3.17 -10.25
CA LEU A 52 -22.59 -1.90 -9.61
C LEU A 52 -23.02 -1.89 -8.14
N LYS A 53 -24.24 -2.35 -7.83
CA LYS A 53 -24.73 -2.43 -6.46
C LYS A 53 -23.92 -3.38 -5.59
N SER A 54 -23.49 -4.52 -6.14
CA SER A 54 -22.70 -5.51 -5.40
C SER A 54 -21.32 -5.01 -4.97
N ARG A 55 -20.79 -3.99 -5.66
CA ARG A 55 -19.47 -3.39 -5.38
C ARG A 55 -19.51 -2.32 -4.29
N ILE A 56 -20.69 -1.92 -3.85
CA ILE A 56 -20.90 -0.93 -2.81
C ILE A 56 -21.05 -1.69 -1.49
N GLU A 57 -19.91 -1.94 -0.84
CA GLU A 57 -19.85 -2.72 0.40
C GLU A 57 -20.04 -1.85 1.64
N ASP A 58 -19.53 -0.61 1.62
CA ASP A 58 -19.55 0.29 2.77
C ASP A 58 -20.78 1.23 2.74
N PRO A 59 -21.74 1.08 3.67
CA PRO A 59 -22.91 1.94 3.75
C PRO A 59 -22.62 3.34 4.28
N LEU A 60 -21.38 3.65 4.70
CA LEU A 60 -20.98 4.98 5.18
C LEU A 60 -20.16 5.76 4.16
N GLN A 61 -19.66 5.09 3.12
CA GLN A 61 -18.82 5.70 2.10
C GLN A 61 -19.68 6.39 1.03
N ILE A 62 -19.19 7.53 0.55
CA ILE A 62 -19.83 8.28 -0.54
C ILE A 62 -19.24 7.79 -1.85
N PHE A 63 -20.12 7.45 -2.78
CA PHE A 63 -19.73 7.02 -4.11
C PHE A 63 -20.31 7.93 -5.21
N VAL A 64 -19.53 8.11 -6.27
CA VAL A 64 -19.96 8.74 -7.51
C VAL A 64 -19.75 7.74 -8.65
N ALA A 65 -20.83 7.29 -9.27
CA ALA A 65 -20.77 6.39 -10.41
C ALA A 65 -21.06 7.13 -11.72
N PHE A 66 -20.35 6.78 -12.78
CA PHE A 66 -20.73 7.13 -14.14
C PHE A 66 -21.27 5.86 -14.81
N TYR A 67 -22.57 5.88 -15.14
CA TYR A 67 -23.32 4.70 -15.52
C TYR A 67 -23.99 4.91 -16.88
N ARG A 68 -24.00 3.86 -17.70
CA ARG A 68 -24.69 3.82 -18.98
C ARG A 68 -25.90 2.90 -18.92
N GLU A 69 -27.08 3.44 -19.20
CA GLU A 69 -28.31 2.66 -19.33
C GLU A 69 -28.55 2.33 -20.82
N GLY A 70 -28.16 1.13 -21.25
CA GLY A 70 -28.38 0.66 -22.62
C GLY A 70 -27.87 1.64 -23.69
N ASN A 71 -28.77 2.08 -24.58
CA ASN A 71 -28.52 3.14 -25.56
C ASN A 71 -29.17 4.47 -25.17
N ASP A 72 -29.79 4.57 -23.99
CA ASP A 72 -30.62 5.69 -23.56
C ASP A 72 -29.78 6.89 -23.10
N GLY A 73 -28.50 6.65 -22.76
CA GLY A 73 -27.53 7.69 -22.46
C GLY A 73 -26.65 7.37 -21.26
N PHE A 74 -25.96 8.40 -20.78
CA PHE A 74 -25.06 8.33 -19.64
C PHE A 74 -25.60 9.18 -18.48
N ILE A 75 -25.52 8.66 -17.27
CA ILE A 75 -25.99 9.32 -16.05
C ILE A 75 -24.89 9.31 -14.99
N LEU A 76 -24.82 10.39 -14.22
CA LEU A 76 -23.98 10.46 -13.03
C LEU A 76 -24.81 10.10 -11.80
N LEU A 77 -24.43 9.02 -11.10
CA LEU A 77 -25.12 8.53 -9.91
C LEU A 77 -24.37 9.01 -8.66
N ASN A 78 -25.03 9.77 -7.80
CA ASN A 78 -24.50 10.23 -6.52
C ASN A 78 -25.10 9.38 -5.40
N ILE A 79 -24.31 8.47 -4.85
CA ILE A 79 -24.75 7.55 -3.80
C ILE A 79 -24.22 8.10 -2.48
N ILE A 80 -25.08 8.80 -1.75
CA ILE A 80 -24.72 9.54 -0.53
C ILE A 80 -25.59 9.03 0.62
N PRO A 81 -25.08 8.09 1.44
CA PRO A 81 -25.82 7.51 2.54
C PRO A 81 -26.45 8.55 3.47
N GLU A 82 -27.60 8.23 4.08
CA GLU A 82 -28.29 9.14 5.01
C GLU A 82 -27.41 9.54 6.21
N SER A 83 -26.56 8.62 6.68
CA SER A 83 -25.61 8.81 7.78
C SER A 83 -24.54 9.89 7.52
N VAL A 84 -24.39 10.34 6.26
CA VAL A 84 -23.44 11.38 5.89
C VAL A 84 -23.97 12.76 6.29
N SER A 85 -23.16 13.51 7.04
CA SER A 85 -23.49 14.87 7.47
C SER A 85 -23.88 15.79 6.31
N GLY A 86 -24.78 16.74 6.55
CA GLY A 86 -25.28 17.65 5.53
C GLY A 86 -24.18 18.41 4.78
N VAL A 87 -23.09 18.77 5.47
CA VAL A 87 -21.95 19.46 4.85
C VAL A 87 -21.13 18.54 3.96
N ARG A 88 -20.86 17.32 4.41
CA ARG A 88 -20.14 16.33 3.59
C ARG A 88 -20.97 15.94 2.36
N ARG A 89 -22.29 15.83 2.50
CA ARG A 89 -23.25 15.66 1.39
C ARG A 89 -23.18 16.83 0.40
N ALA A 90 -23.26 18.07 0.88
CA ALA A 90 -23.18 19.26 0.02
C ALA A 90 -21.84 19.31 -0.73
N ARG A 91 -20.72 19.01 -0.05
CA ARG A 91 -19.39 18.95 -0.67
C ARG A 91 -19.31 17.85 -1.73
N ALA A 92 -19.85 16.67 -1.46
CA ALA A 92 -19.91 15.58 -2.43
C ALA A 92 -20.68 15.96 -3.69
N LEU A 93 -21.81 16.66 -3.56
CA LEU A 93 -22.57 17.16 -4.71
C LEU A 93 -21.80 18.21 -5.52
N VAL A 94 -21.05 19.10 -4.85
CA VAL A 94 -20.17 20.07 -5.53
C VAL A 94 -19.07 19.35 -6.30
N HIS A 95 -18.44 18.33 -5.71
CA HIS A 95 -17.41 17.54 -6.37
C HIS A 95 -17.96 16.71 -7.53
N SER A 96 -19.12 16.09 -7.35
CA SER A 96 -19.85 15.36 -8.39
C SER A 96 -20.11 16.23 -9.63
N ARG A 97 -20.55 17.49 -9.47
CA ARG A 97 -20.71 18.42 -10.60
C ARG A 97 -19.41 18.67 -11.36
N ARG A 98 -18.29 18.76 -10.63
CA ARG A 98 -16.97 18.94 -11.26
C ARG A 98 -16.51 17.66 -11.98
N ILE A 99 -16.79 16.49 -11.41
CA ILE A 99 -16.58 15.19 -12.07
C ILE A 99 -17.40 15.14 -13.36
N GLY A 100 -18.66 15.57 -13.34
CA GLY A 100 -19.48 15.73 -14.54
C GLY A 100 -18.82 16.64 -15.59
N GLY A 101 -18.18 17.73 -15.17
CA GLY A 101 -17.40 18.59 -16.07
C GLY A 101 -16.20 17.89 -16.73
N VAL A 102 -15.61 16.88 -16.08
CA VAL A 102 -14.59 16.00 -16.66
C VAL A 102 -15.25 14.95 -17.58
N PHE A 103 -16.34 14.35 -17.13
CA PHE A 103 -17.12 13.34 -17.85
C PHE A 103 -18.20 13.98 -18.74
N GLN A 104 -17.77 14.67 -19.79
CA GLN A 104 -18.63 15.50 -20.63
C GLN A 104 -19.82 14.79 -21.30
N ALA A 105 -19.83 13.46 -21.34
CA ALA A 105 -20.89 12.67 -21.94
C ALA A 105 -22.15 12.46 -21.06
N HIS A 106 -22.14 12.81 -19.77
CA HIS A 106 -23.33 12.65 -18.92
C HIS A 106 -24.46 13.59 -19.35
N LEU A 107 -25.70 13.09 -19.33
CA LEU A 107 -26.90 13.88 -19.66
C LEU A 107 -27.53 14.50 -18.41
N THR A 108 -27.49 13.79 -17.29
CA THR A 108 -28.13 14.21 -16.04
C THR A 108 -27.45 13.57 -14.83
N SER A 109 -27.87 13.96 -13.63
CA SER A 109 -27.41 13.40 -12.37
C SER A 109 -28.57 12.94 -11.49
N LEU A 110 -28.43 11.78 -10.87
CA LEU A 110 -29.39 11.22 -9.92
C LEU A 110 -28.72 11.03 -8.56
N THR A 111 -29.31 11.63 -7.51
CA THR A 111 -28.84 11.44 -6.13
C THR A 111 -29.74 10.48 -5.38
N VAL A 112 -29.13 9.46 -4.76
CA VAL A 112 -29.78 8.45 -3.94
C VAL A 112 -29.12 8.36 -2.57
N ASP A 113 -29.94 8.19 -1.54
CA ASP A 113 -29.54 7.98 -0.15
C ASP A 113 -29.44 6.49 0.23
N HIS A 114 -30.27 5.65 -0.38
CA HIS A 114 -30.28 4.20 -0.20
C HIS A 114 -30.14 3.44 -1.52
N LEU A 115 -29.43 2.31 -1.49
CA LEU A 115 -29.23 1.43 -2.67
C LEU A 115 -30.53 0.79 -3.17
N SER A 116 -31.55 0.66 -2.31
CA SER A 116 -32.89 0.20 -2.69
C SER A 116 -33.56 1.17 -3.68
N ASN A 117 -33.35 2.47 -3.51
CA ASN A 117 -33.92 3.54 -4.34
C ASN A 117 -33.29 3.59 -5.74
N LEU A 118 -32.07 3.07 -5.88
CA LEU A 118 -31.36 2.99 -7.15
C LEU A 118 -31.97 1.89 -8.05
N THR A 119 -33.09 2.17 -8.68
CA THR A 119 -33.80 1.22 -9.55
C THR A 119 -33.61 1.55 -11.04
N PRO A 120 -33.70 0.58 -11.96
CA PRO A 120 -33.67 0.86 -13.39
C PRO A 120 -34.74 1.87 -13.82
N LYS A 121 -35.91 1.83 -13.17
CA LYS A 121 -37.00 2.78 -13.40
C LYS A 121 -36.62 4.20 -12.99
N ALA A 122 -35.98 4.37 -11.84
CA ALA A 122 -35.48 5.67 -11.38
C ALA A 122 -34.44 6.26 -12.35
N ILE A 123 -33.52 5.43 -12.85
CA ILE A 123 -32.50 5.83 -13.82
C ILE A 123 -33.15 6.28 -15.14
N LYS A 124 -34.10 5.49 -15.67
CA LYS A 124 -34.81 5.82 -16.91
C LYS A 124 -35.64 7.10 -16.76
N ASN A 125 -36.32 7.29 -15.63
CA ASN A 125 -37.06 8.51 -15.35
C ASN A 125 -36.14 9.74 -15.30
N ALA A 126 -34.95 9.61 -14.69
CA ALA A 126 -33.97 10.68 -14.66
C ALA A 126 -33.47 11.03 -16.08
N LEU A 127 -33.12 10.02 -16.88
CA LEU A 127 -32.68 10.20 -18.28
C LEU A 127 -33.76 10.83 -19.17
N ALA A 128 -35.04 10.54 -18.92
CA ALA A 128 -36.15 11.13 -19.65
C ALA A 128 -36.38 12.62 -19.33
N SER A 129 -35.76 13.17 -18.28
CA SER A 129 -35.93 14.56 -17.85
C SER A 129 -34.60 15.15 -17.39
N PRO A 130 -33.65 15.42 -18.31
CA PRO A 130 -32.29 15.77 -17.96
C PRO A 130 -32.15 17.11 -17.23
N ASP A 131 -33.08 18.05 -17.46
CA ASP A 131 -33.08 19.39 -16.87
C ASP A 131 -33.50 19.41 -15.39
N LEU A 132 -34.10 18.33 -14.89
CA LEU A 132 -34.56 18.24 -13.51
C LEU A 132 -33.46 17.63 -12.61
N ILE A 133 -33.27 18.21 -11.43
CA ILE A 133 -32.43 17.62 -10.40
C ILE A 133 -33.24 16.52 -9.72
N HIS A 134 -32.87 15.26 -9.96
CA HIS A 134 -33.54 14.11 -9.36
C HIS A 134 -32.88 13.76 -8.03
N VAL A 135 -33.62 13.96 -6.94
CA VAL A 135 -33.25 13.48 -5.60
C VAL A 135 -34.33 12.50 -5.17
N ILE A 136 -33.95 11.23 -4.99
CA ILE A 136 -34.85 10.22 -4.44
C ILE A 136 -34.41 10.00 -3.01
N THR A 137 -35.19 10.57 -2.09
CA THR A 137 -35.07 10.28 -0.67
C THR A 137 -35.97 9.09 -0.37
N ALA A 138 -35.49 8.13 0.44
CA ALA A 138 -36.40 7.15 1.00
C ALA A 138 -37.44 7.91 1.85
N GLU A 139 -38.70 7.90 1.43
CA GLU A 139 -39.78 8.23 2.36
C GLU A 139 -39.62 7.23 3.51
N PRO A 140 -39.44 7.68 4.77
CA PRO A 140 -39.39 6.77 5.90
C PRO A 140 -40.72 6.04 5.88
N THR A 141 -40.69 4.78 5.47
CA THR A 141 -41.84 3.88 5.54
C THR A 141 -42.21 3.86 7.00
N THR A 142 -43.17 4.71 7.35
CA THR A 142 -43.85 4.73 8.63
C THR A 142 -44.67 3.47 8.57
N ASP A 143 -44.02 2.36 8.92
CA ASP A 143 -44.62 1.05 8.85
C ASP A 143 -45.93 1.14 9.62
N GLU A 144 -46.98 0.92 8.85
CA GLU A 144 -48.35 0.86 9.28
C GLU A 144 -48.46 -0.15 10.42
N LEU A 145 -48.39 0.33 11.67
CA LEU A 145 -49.17 -0.22 12.76
C LEU A 145 -50.65 0.14 12.52
N GLY A 146 -51.18 -0.36 11.41
CA GLY A 146 -52.60 -0.50 11.14
C GLY A 146 -53.17 -1.64 11.97
N MET A 147 -53.30 -1.43 13.28
CA MET A 147 -54.33 -2.11 14.07
C MET A 147 -55.58 -1.22 14.06
N LEU A 148 -56.45 -1.51 13.10
CA LEU A 148 -57.91 -1.52 13.17
C LEU A 148 -58.58 -0.56 14.19
N SER A 149 -59.35 0.41 13.70
CA SER A 149 -60.77 0.56 14.06
C SER A 149 -61.40 1.76 13.36
N ASN A 150 -62.30 1.47 12.42
CA ASN A 150 -63.35 2.39 11.99
C ASN A 150 -64.56 2.19 12.91
N SER A 151 -65.01 3.22 13.62
CA SER A 151 -66.42 3.69 13.57
C SER A 151 -66.65 4.99 14.37
N PRO A 152 -67.65 5.82 13.98
CA PRO A 152 -67.90 7.14 14.52
C PRO A 152 -69.09 7.17 15.50
N THR A 153 -69.03 7.96 16.58
CA THR A 153 -70.19 8.64 17.19
C THR A 153 -69.82 9.54 18.37
N ALA A 154 -70.19 10.82 18.22
CA ALA A 154 -70.89 11.71 19.18
C ALA A 154 -70.54 11.74 20.70
N ALA A 155 -70.23 12.97 21.13
CA ALA A 155 -70.84 13.73 22.24
C ALA A 155 -70.50 13.43 23.73
N SER A 156 -69.93 14.47 24.34
CA SER A 156 -70.29 15.11 25.63
C SER A 156 -69.67 14.64 26.96
N SER A 157 -69.06 15.65 27.62
CA SER A 157 -69.09 15.98 29.07
C SER A 157 -67.89 15.58 29.98
N PRO A 158 -67.40 16.50 30.87
CA PRO A 158 -66.37 16.30 31.93
C PRO A 158 -67.05 15.92 33.30
N PRO A 159 -66.43 15.81 34.52
CA PRO A 159 -65.11 16.19 35.12
C PRO A 159 -64.53 15.05 36.06
N PRO A 160 -63.85 15.19 37.24
CA PRO A 160 -63.18 16.29 37.99
C PRO A 160 -61.74 15.95 38.53
N PRO A 161 -61.07 16.82 39.34
CA PRO A 161 -59.65 16.68 39.70
C PRO A 161 -59.42 16.00 41.07
N SER A 162 -58.41 15.14 41.16
CA SER A 162 -57.95 14.55 42.43
C SER A 162 -56.59 15.10 42.88
N LYS A 163 -56.58 15.65 44.10
CA LYS A 163 -55.42 15.98 44.93
C LYS A 163 -54.86 14.72 45.60
N GLY A 164 -53.57 14.77 45.96
CA GLY A 164 -52.88 13.87 46.89
C GLY A 164 -51.63 13.29 46.23
N GLY A 165 -50.42 13.36 46.80
CA GLY A 165 -50.04 13.61 48.17
C GLY A 165 -49.01 12.56 48.59
N SER A 166 -47.73 12.95 48.56
CA SER A 166 -46.68 12.54 49.50
C SER A 166 -45.96 11.18 49.36
N MET A 167 -44.71 11.24 49.83
CA MET A 167 -43.78 10.19 50.29
C MET A 167 -43.02 9.41 49.22
N PHE A 168 -41.73 9.72 49.00
CA PHE A 168 -40.65 9.19 49.83
C PHE A 168 -39.36 10.01 49.68
N SER A 169 -38.60 9.98 50.75
CA SER A 169 -37.49 10.83 51.13
C SER A 169 -36.16 10.06 51.09
N LEU A 170 -35.07 10.84 51.17
CA LEU A 170 -33.73 10.48 51.67
C LEU A 170 -32.74 9.89 50.65
N LEU A 171 -31.71 10.69 50.32
CA LEU A 171 -30.38 10.55 50.93
C LEU A 171 -29.51 11.77 50.61
N ARG A 172 -29.38 12.65 51.60
CA ARG A 172 -28.29 13.63 51.72
C ARG A 172 -27.02 12.90 52.18
N ARG A 173 -25.87 13.21 51.59
CA ARG A 173 -24.60 13.27 52.34
C ARG A 173 -23.68 14.36 51.77
N LYS A 174 -23.56 15.43 52.56
CA LYS A 174 -22.47 16.41 52.54
C LYS A 174 -21.19 15.77 53.10
N LYS A 175 -20.01 16.11 52.57
CA LYS A 175 -18.95 16.90 53.27
C LYS A 175 -17.62 16.90 52.51
N LYS A 176 -17.14 18.10 52.15
CA LYS A 176 -15.75 18.56 52.32
C LYS A 176 -15.56 18.99 53.80
N PRO A 177 -14.35 18.99 54.41
CA PRO A 177 -13.25 19.95 54.16
C PRO A 177 -11.85 19.26 54.09
N GLU A 178 -10.83 19.78 53.41
CA GLU A 178 -9.90 20.89 53.80
C GLU A 178 -9.23 20.68 55.17
N LEU A 179 -7.93 20.30 55.17
CA LEU A 179 -6.93 20.79 56.12
C LEU A 179 -5.50 20.43 55.65
N GLU A 180 -4.64 21.43 55.69
CA GLU A 180 -3.17 21.39 55.57
C GLU A 180 -2.52 20.51 56.64
N GLN A 181 -1.35 19.91 56.34
CA GLN A 181 -0.22 19.93 57.28
C GLN A 181 1.11 19.53 56.63
N GLU A 182 2.08 20.44 56.75
CA GLU A 182 3.52 20.21 56.65
C GLU A 182 3.98 19.15 57.67
N PHE A 183 5.02 18.36 57.32
CA PHE A 183 6.29 18.22 58.05
C PHE A 183 7.08 17.01 57.52
N GLY A 184 8.39 17.20 57.38
CA GLY A 184 9.36 16.22 57.91
C GLY A 184 10.06 15.30 56.92
N ALA A 185 11.29 15.70 56.57
CA ALA A 185 12.32 14.87 55.96
C ALA A 185 12.72 13.65 56.80
N VAL A 186 12.96 12.50 56.15
CA VAL A 186 13.96 11.48 56.55
C VAL A 186 14.36 10.65 55.30
N GLU A 187 15.51 10.95 54.71
CA GLU A 187 16.43 9.95 54.14
C GLU A 187 17.08 9.17 55.30
N PRO A 188 17.64 7.93 55.18
CA PRO A 188 18.28 7.36 53.99
C PRO A 188 18.03 5.83 53.82
N PHE A 189 18.55 5.19 52.77
CA PHE A 189 19.28 3.91 52.87
C PHE A 189 19.92 3.56 51.51
N THR A 190 21.22 3.83 51.41
CA THR A 190 22.13 3.29 50.40
C THR A 190 22.55 1.88 50.82
N LEU A 191 22.37 0.90 49.94
CA LEU A 191 22.91 -0.45 50.13
C LEU A 191 23.73 -0.82 48.90
N HIS A 192 25.05 -0.84 49.11
CA HIS A 192 26.04 -1.44 48.22
C HIS A 192 25.76 -2.94 48.07
N HIS A 193 25.75 -3.42 46.83
CA HIS A 193 25.93 -4.84 46.55
C HIS A 193 27.00 -5.02 45.47
N ASP A 194 28.03 -5.75 45.88
CA ASP A 194 29.17 -6.25 45.12
C ASP A 194 28.71 -7.42 44.22
N PRO A 195 29.25 -7.62 43.01
CA PRO A 195 28.80 -8.67 42.11
C PRO A 195 29.60 -9.96 42.34
N GLN A 196 28.92 -11.01 42.79
CA GLN A 196 29.42 -12.37 42.73
C GLN A 196 28.90 -13.07 41.47
N GLU A 197 29.85 -13.67 40.74
CA GLU A 197 29.69 -14.58 39.63
C GLU A 197 28.66 -15.67 39.91
N GLN A 198 27.66 -15.80 39.05
CA GLN A 198 26.92 -17.05 38.85
C GLN A 198 26.70 -17.25 37.36
N ASP A 199 27.41 -18.24 36.83
CA ASP A 199 27.07 -19.00 35.63
C ASP A 199 25.60 -19.41 35.68
N GLN A 200 24.84 -18.98 34.68
CA GLN A 200 23.55 -19.57 34.34
C GLN A 200 23.49 -19.87 32.85
N ASP A 201 23.15 -21.13 32.59
CA ASP A 201 22.95 -21.79 31.32
C ASP A 201 22.20 -20.90 30.30
N GLN A 202 22.91 -20.54 29.23
CA GLN A 202 22.31 -19.97 28.03
C GLN A 202 21.59 -21.07 27.24
N HIS A 203 20.27 -21.06 27.34
CA HIS A 203 19.41 -21.71 26.37
C HIS A 203 19.61 -21.07 24.98
N ASP A 204 20.11 -21.88 24.04
CA ASP A 204 20.09 -21.63 22.60
C ASP A 204 18.66 -21.36 22.11
N THR A 205 18.32 -20.09 21.91
CA THR A 205 17.24 -19.71 20.99
C THR A 205 17.84 -19.30 19.65
N PRO A 206 17.34 -19.85 18.52
CA PRO A 206 17.88 -19.52 17.21
C PRO A 206 17.65 -18.05 16.84
N PRO A 207 18.52 -17.44 16.03
CA PRO A 207 18.38 -16.05 15.61
C PRO A 207 17.11 -15.84 14.78
N PRO A 208 16.47 -14.67 14.86
CA PRO A 208 15.29 -14.36 14.07
C PRO A 208 15.63 -14.37 12.56
N PRO A 209 14.69 -14.81 11.70
CA PRO A 209 14.89 -14.77 10.26
C PRO A 209 15.00 -13.32 9.75
N PRO A 210 15.84 -13.06 8.73
CA PRO A 210 16.09 -11.72 8.22
C PRO A 210 14.81 -11.06 7.64
N PRO A 211 14.71 -9.72 7.71
CA PRO A 211 13.55 -8.99 7.22
C PRO A 211 13.34 -9.23 5.72
N LYS A 212 12.10 -9.56 5.39
CA LYS A 212 11.64 -9.90 4.04
C LYS A 212 11.54 -8.62 3.20
N ASP A 213 12.56 -8.35 2.40
CA ASP A 213 12.57 -7.25 1.42
C ASP A 213 11.45 -7.43 0.39
N LYS A 214 10.37 -6.67 0.55
CA LYS A 214 9.39 -6.42 -0.52
C LYS A 214 9.92 -5.24 -1.33
N GLY A 215 10.50 -5.58 -2.48
CA GLY A 215 11.11 -4.62 -3.40
C GLY A 215 10.18 -3.47 -3.78
N ARG A 216 10.59 -2.25 -3.39
CA ARG A 216 10.21 -1.02 -4.10
C ARG A 216 11.28 -0.75 -5.15
N ARG A 217 10.91 -0.92 -6.42
CA ARG A 217 11.71 -0.43 -7.55
C ARG A 217 11.73 1.10 -7.48
N SER A 218 12.89 1.67 -7.23
CA SER A 218 13.17 3.08 -7.49
C SER A 218 13.26 3.28 -9.00
N VAL A 219 12.33 4.05 -9.55
CA VAL A 219 12.48 4.62 -10.89
C VAL A 219 13.23 5.94 -10.71
N SER A 220 14.45 5.99 -11.23
CA SER A 220 15.24 7.20 -11.38
C SER A 220 14.57 8.12 -12.41
N VAL A 221 14.10 9.29 -11.98
CA VAL A 221 13.71 10.38 -12.88
C VAL A 221 14.72 11.51 -12.74
N SER A 222 15.58 11.59 -13.75
CA SER A 222 16.44 12.73 -14.07
C SER A 222 15.58 13.99 -14.22
N HIS A 223 15.75 14.98 -13.34
CA HIS A 223 15.23 16.32 -13.58
C HIS A 223 16.34 17.18 -14.18
N SER A 224 16.13 17.57 -15.44
CA SER A 224 16.91 18.60 -16.11
C SER A 224 16.62 19.95 -15.48
N SER A 225 17.66 20.67 -15.10
CA SER A 225 17.62 22.08 -14.76
C SER A 225 17.12 22.90 -15.95
N GLN A 226 15.95 23.54 -15.83
CA GLN A 226 15.64 24.74 -16.61
C GLN A 226 15.52 25.93 -15.66
N GLN A 227 16.29 26.94 -16.02
CA GLN A 227 16.50 28.19 -15.29
C GLN A 227 15.22 29.03 -15.26
N TYR A 228 14.97 29.66 -14.13
CA TYR A 228 14.03 30.76 -14.01
C TYR A 228 14.66 32.01 -14.61
N GLU A 229 14.09 32.50 -15.72
CA GLU A 229 14.35 33.83 -16.26
C GLU A 229 13.26 34.79 -15.73
N MET A 230 13.69 35.92 -15.19
CA MET A 230 12.80 36.92 -14.59
C MET A 230 12.07 37.73 -15.65
N ALA A 231 10.75 37.83 -15.51
CA ALA A 231 9.90 38.66 -16.36
C ALA A 231 9.83 40.11 -15.85
N ALA A 232 10.08 41.05 -16.76
CA ALA A 232 9.70 42.47 -16.70
C ALA A 232 8.88 42.82 -17.97
N PRO A 233 8.16 43.96 -18.02
CA PRO A 233 6.79 44.00 -18.51
C PRO A 233 6.60 44.33 -20.00
N ARG A 234 5.47 43.82 -20.52
CA ARG A 234 4.58 44.28 -21.62
C ARG A 234 5.15 45.26 -22.66
N LEU A 235 5.01 44.90 -23.93
CA LEU A 235 4.54 45.79 -25.01
C LEU A 235 3.99 44.98 -26.21
N GLU A 236 2.79 45.36 -26.61
CA GLU A 236 2.17 45.40 -27.96
C GLU A 236 2.27 44.22 -28.96
N THR A 237 1.07 43.72 -29.32
CA THR A 237 0.73 42.93 -30.50
C THR A 237 0.86 43.69 -31.83
N PRO A 238 1.20 42.98 -32.93
CA PRO A 238 0.46 43.12 -34.19
C PRO A 238 0.18 41.77 -34.90
N PRO A 239 -0.59 41.74 -36.02
CA PRO A 239 -1.59 40.70 -36.26
C PRO A 239 -1.18 39.53 -37.17
N ARG A 240 -1.74 38.35 -36.82
CA ARG A 240 -2.46 37.35 -37.64
C ARG A 240 -2.09 37.23 -39.13
N ALA A 241 -1.47 36.10 -39.48
CA ALA A 241 -1.47 35.51 -40.82
C ALA A 241 -1.98 34.03 -40.77
N PRO A 242 -2.65 33.51 -41.83
CA PRO A 242 -3.43 32.28 -41.79
C PRO A 242 -2.61 30.97 -42.00
N PRO A 243 -3.17 29.80 -41.62
CA PRO A 243 -2.44 28.53 -41.59
C PRO A 243 -2.36 27.86 -42.97
N GLN A 244 -1.16 27.42 -43.37
CA GLN A 244 -0.95 26.54 -44.51
C GLN A 244 -0.85 25.07 -44.07
N ARG A 245 -1.44 24.21 -44.92
CA ARG A 245 -1.62 22.76 -44.81
C ARG A 245 -0.31 21.95 -44.77
N PRO A 246 -0.37 20.69 -44.28
CA PRO A 246 0.80 19.84 -44.08
C PRO A 246 1.27 19.17 -45.38
N GLN A 247 2.60 19.04 -45.51
CA GLN A 247 3.27 18.16 -46.47
C GLN A 247 3.73 16.88 -45.73
N PRO A 248 3.51 15.67 -46.29
CA PRO A 248 4.03 14.42 -45.75
C PRO A 248 5.39 14.09 -46.36
N LEU A 249 6.20 13.27 -45.67
CA LEU A 249 7.26 12.34 -46.16
C LEU A 249 8.21 11.99 -44.98
N PRO A 250 9.02 10.92 -45.03
CA PRO A 250 8.71 9.54 -45.40
C PRO A 250 9.11 8.54 -44.29
N GLN A 251 8.59 7.32 -44.43
CA GLN A 251 8.86 6.14 -43.60
C GLN A 251 10.36 5.79 -43.54
N LEU A 252 10.87 5.56 -42.33
CA LEU A 252 12.17 4.93 -42.10
C LEU A 252 11.99 3.56 -41.44
N LEU A 253 12.64 2.60 -42.08
CA LEU A 253 12.70 1.17 -41.81
C LEU A 253 13.22 0.87 -40.39
N THR A 254 12.43 0.12 -39.63
CA THR A 254 12.84 -0.51 -38.37
C THR A 254 13.65 -1.78 -38.65
N MET A 255 14.96 -1.68 -38.48
CA MET A 255 15.89 -2.81 -38.49
C MET A 255 16.03 -3.41 -37.09
N HIS A 256 15.90 -4.73 -37.05
CA HIS A 256 16.12 -5.62 -35.91
C HIS A 256 17.47 -5.42 -35.22
N HIS A 257 17.46 -5.38 -33.88
CA HIS A 257 18.59 -5.88 -33.11
C HIS A 257 18.14 -6.87 -32.03
N ARG A 258 18.88 -7.97 -32.06
CA ARG A 258 18.78 -9.21 -31.30
C ARG A 258 18.89 -8.96 -29.79
N SER A 259 17.95 -9.55 -29.06
CA SER A 259 18.02 -9.71 -27.62
C SER A 259 18.73 -11.03 -27.30
N ASN A 260 19.90 -10.96 -26.68
CA ASN A 260 20.60 -12.09 -26.09
C ASN A 260 20.33 -12.08 -24.58
N SER A 261 19.53 -13.03 -24.09
CA SER A 261 19.50 -13.38 -22.67
C SER A 261 19.26 -14.88 -22.52
N GLU A 262 20.37 -15.63 -22.53
CA GLU A 262 20.45 -16.96 -21.92
C GLU A 262 20.38 -16.78 -20.39
N TYR A 263 19.23 -17.12 -19.81
CA TYR A 263 19.15 -17.53 -18.42
C TYR A 263 18.46 -18.89 -18.39
N THR A 264 19.24 -19.95 -18.26
CA THR A 264 18.76 -21.27 -17.83
C THR A 264 18.40 -21.22 -16.36
N VAL A 265 17.10 -21.03 -16.07
CA VAL A 265 16.50 -21.31 -14.77
C VAL A 265 16.07 -22.78 -14.78
N VAL A 266 16.70 -23.60 -13.95
CA VAL A 266 16.28 -24.98 -13.69
C VAL A 266 15.11 -24.92 -12.71
N SER A 267 13.89 -25.03 -13.23
CA SER A 267 12.69 -25.29 -12.42
C SER A 267 12.41 -26.79 -12.46
N ARG A 268 12.52 -27.45 -11.30
CA ARG A 268 11.98 -28.80 -11.07
C ARG A 268 10.47 -28.68 -10.95
N SER A 269 9.73 -29.12 -11.97
CA SER A 269 8.30 -29.41 -11.86
C SER A 269 8.09 -30.92 -11.98
N SER A 270 7.53 -31.48 -10.91
CA SER A 270 6.89 -32.78 -10.87
C SER A 270 5.78 -32.87 -11.91
N SER A 271 5.80 -33.91 -12.74
CA SER A 271 4.60 -34.61 -13.20
C SER A 271 5.06 -35.86 -13.94
N GLU A 272 4.54 -37.00 -13.53
CA GLU A 272 4.64 -38.27 -14.24
C GLU A 272 4.07 -38.11 -15.66
N ASP A 273 4.80 -38.61 -16.66
CA ASP A 273 4.21 -39.20 -17.86
C ASP A 273 5.25 -40.07 -18.57
N ILE A 274 4.93 -41.36 -18.68
CA ILE A 274 5.70 -42.38 -19.37
C ILE A 274 5.46 -42.20 -20.88
N VAL A 275 6.50 -41.84 -21.63
CA VAL A 275 6.47 -41.85 -23.10
C VAL A 275 7.44 -42.90 -23.62
N VAL A 276 6.86 -43.96 -24.20
CA VAL A 276 7.52 -45.01 -24.97
C VAL A 276 8.07 -44.40 -26.27
N VAL A 277 9.39 -44.45 -26.47
CA VAL A 277 10.03 -44.00 -27.71
C VAL A 277 10.38 -45.21 -28.58
N GLN A 278 9.65 -45.36 -29.69
CA GLN A 278 10.06 -46.14 -30.87
C GLN A 278 11.19 -45.42 -31.61
N PRO A 279 12.23 -46.13 -32.09
CA PRO A 279 13.17 -45.59 -33.05
C PRO A 279 12.83 -46.06 -34.48
N ASP A 280 12.71 -45.12 -35.40
CA ASP A 280 12.58 -45.38 -36.84
C ASP A 280 13.78 -44.77 -37.61
N ARG A 281 14.40 -45.64 -38.42
CA ARG A 281 15.09 -45.43 -39.72
C ARG A 281 16.36 -44.57 -39.88
N VAL A 282 17.47 -45.31 -40.09
CA VAL A 282 18.54 -45.32 -41.16
C VAL A 282 18.91 -44.01 -41.93
N PRO A 283 20.20 -43.83 -42.34
CA PRO A 283 20.67 -44.46 -43.60
C PRO A 283 22.14 -44.94 -43.68
N ALA A 284 22.31 -45.99 -44.50
CA ALA A 284 23.42 -46.33 -45.42
C ALA A 284 24.87 -46.65 -44.96
N ALA A 285 25.40 -47.75 -45.51
CA ALA A 285 26.74 -48.37 -45.36
C ALA A 285 27.85 -47.67 -46.22
N PRO A 286 29.17 -48.07 -46.17
CA PRO A 286 29.66 -49.35 -46.73
C PRO A 286 30.96 -50.03 -46.13
N ARG A 287 31.00 -51.38 -46.28
CA ARG A 287 32.11 -52.30 -46.68
C ARG A 287 33.25 -52.78 -45.71
N SER A 288 33.47 -54.11 -45.75
CA SER A 288 34.47 -55.00 -45.08
C SER A 288 35.83 -55.13 -45.83
N PRO A 289 36.89 -55.86 -45.36
CA PRO A 289 36.97 -57.37 -45.34
C PRO A 289 37.83 -58.03 -44.21
N ALA A 290 37.42 -59.16 -43.59
CA ALA A 290 37.80 -60.58 -43.81
C ALA A 290 39.28 -61.03 -43.63
N ILE A 291 39.58 -61.88 -42.62
CA ILE A 291 40.76 -62.80 -42.58
C ILE A 291 40.36 -64.18 -42.02
N LYS A 292 40.87 -65.22 -42.69
CA LYS A 292 40.46 -66.64 -42.66
C LYS A 292 41.32 -67.48 -41.69
N LYS A 293 40.70 -68.49 -41.07
CA LYS A 293 41.35 -69.62 -40.36
C LYS A 293 41.78 -70.69 -41.37
N ARG A 294 42.94 -71.33 -41.18
CA ARG A 294 43.37 -72.55 -41.88
C ARG A 294 43.86 -73.59 -40.88
N SER A 295 43.31 -74.80 -40.99
CA SER A 295 43.72 -76.06 -40.36
C SER A 295 44.60 -76.85 -41.34
N ALA A 296 45.57 -77.63 -40.82
CA ALA A 296 46.40 -78.54 -41.59
C ALA A 296 46.46 -79.93 -40.93
N THR A 297 46.50 -80.93 -41.81
CA THR A 297 46.23 -82.36 -41.66
C THR A 297 47.49 -83.19 -41.36
N MET A 298 47.35 -84.24 -40.53
CA MET A 298 48.35 -85.29 -40.34
C MET A 298 48.15 -86.43 -41.37
N PRO A 299 49.21 -86.96 -42.01
CA PRO A 299 49.13 -88.21 -42.75
C PRO A 299 49.83 -89.37 -42.02
N SER A 300 49.00 -90.39 -41.73
CA SER A 300 49.38 -91.77 -41.42
C SER A 300 49.91 -92.47 -42.68
N LYS A 301 50.96 -93.31 -42.55
CA LYS A 301 51.16 -94.53 -43.35
C LYS A 301 52.35 -95.36 -42.83
N TRP A 302 51.99 -96.49 -42.25
CA TRP A 302 52.82 -97.64 -41.91
C TRP A 302 53.23 -98.37 -43.19
N ASN A 303 54.51 -98.73 -43.34
CA ASN A 303 54.98 -99.69 -44.35
C ASN A 303 55.98 -100.68 -43.73
N THR A 304 55.42 -101.81 -43.30
CA THR A 304 55.81 -103.19 -43.63
C THR A 304 57.26 -103.44 -44.08
N GLU A 305 58.11 -103.91 -43.17
CA GLU A 305 59.32 -104.67 -43.53
C GLU A 305 59.10 -106.19 -43.33
N PRO A 306 59.64 -107.04 -44.22
CA PRO A 306 59.43 -108.49 -44.22
C PRO A 306 60.10 -109.21 -43.04
N PRO A 307 59.61 -110.41 -42.64
CA PRO A 307 60.16 -111.14 -41.49
C PRO A 307 61.53 -111.76 -41.82
N LEU A 308 62.60 -111.07 -41.39
CA LEU A 308 63.97 -111.62 -41.32
C LEU A 308 64.21 -112.46 -40.05
N ASP A 309 65.07 -113.45 -40.23
CA ASP A 309 65.59 -114.46 -39.29
C ASP A 309 65.96 -113.89 -37.89
N PRO A 310 65.50 -114.51 -36.77
CA PRO A 310 65.70 -113.98 -35.41
C PRO A 310 67.15 -113.66 -35.01
N ALA A 311 68.14 -114.37 -35.56
CA ALA A 311 69.55 -114.18 -35.23
C ALA A 311 70.13 -112.88 -35.82
N GLU A 312 69.69 -112.47 -37.01
CA GLU A 312 70.12 -111.21 -37.64
C GLU A 312 69.47 -109.99 -36.98
N ARG A 313 68.21 -110.11 -36.56
CA ARG A 313 67.48 -109.05 -35.84
C ARG A 313 68.14 -108.72 -34.49
N ALA A 314 68.71 -109.71 -33.81
CA ALA A 314 69.46 -109.52 -32.57
C ALA A 314 70.78 -108.74 -32.79
N ARG A 315 71.53 -109.06 -33.86
CA ARG A 315 72.77 -108.34 -34.22
C ARG A 315 72.50 -106.91 -34.65
N ARG A 316 71.38 -106.65 -35.35
CA ARG A 316 70.97 -105.29 -35.76
C ARG A 316 70.57 -104.44 -34.56
N ARG A 317 69.83 -104.98 -33.58
CA ARG A 317 69.46 -104.27 -32.34
C ARG A 317 70.68 -103.90 -31.50
N ALA A 318 71.66 -104.80 -31.38
CA ALA A 318 72.86 -104.55 -30.60
C ALA A 318 73.75 -103.43 -31.19
N ARG A 319 73.84 -103.33 -32.52
CA ARG A 319 74.54 -102.20 -33.19
C ARG A 319 73.77 -100.89 -33.03
N LEU A 320 72.46 -100.93 -33.27
CA LEU A 320 71.60 -99.74 -33.17
C LEU A 320 71.50 -99.21 -31.73
N GLN A 321 71.62 -100.07 -30.70
CA GLN A 321 71.72 -99.64 -29.31
C GLN A 321 73.04 -98.92 -29.01
N ARG A 322 74.18 -99.42 -29.49
CA ARG A 322 75.46 -98.72 -29.31
C ARG A 322 75.51 -97.38 -30.03
N ASP A 323 74.95 -97.32 -31.25
CA ASP A 323 74.90 -96.07 -32.01
C ASP A 323 74.00 -95.04 -31.33
N ARG A 324 72.84 -95.46 -30.80
CA ARG A 324 71.96 -94.60 -29.97
C ARG A 324 72.62 -94.15 -28.67
N GLU A 325 73.35 -95.02 -27.98
CA GLU A 325 74.03 -94.63 -26.74
C GLU A 325 75.13 -93.58 -26.99
N ILE A 326 75.81 -93.61 -28.14
CA ILE A 326 76.80 -92.60 -28.51
C ILE A 326 76.12 -91.28 -28.90
N GLU A 327 75.04 -91.34 -29.69
CA GLU A 327 74.26 -90.17 -30.11
C GLU A 327 73.56 -89.49 -28.92
N ASP A 328 72.94 -90.27 -28.02
CA ASP A 328 72.30 -89.77 -26.80
C ASP A 328 73.32 -89.09 -25.88
N ARG A 329 74.55 -89.61 -25.78
CA ARG A 329 75.59 -88.99 -24.96
C ARG A 329 76.08 -87.66 -25.54
N GLN A 330 76.17 -87.56 -26.86
CA GLN A 330 76.49 -86.29 -27.54
C GLN A 330 75.35 -85.28 -27.44
N ALA A 331 74.09 -85.73 -27.58
CA ALA A 331 72.91 -84.87 -27.44
C ALA A 331 72.80 -84.27 -26.03
N VAL A 332 73.11 -85.04 -24.98
CA VAL A 332 73.12 -84.55 -23.59
C VAL A 332 74.21 -83.50 -23.36
N GLU A 333 75.39 -83.67 -23.94
CA GLU A 333 76.48 -82.68 -23.83
C GLU A 333 76.17 -81.39 -24.59
N GLU A 334 75.61 -81.47 -25.80
CA GLU A 334 75.19 -80.30 -26.58
C GLU A 334 74.00 -79.56 -25.95
N GLU A 335 73.04 -80.28 -25.38
CA GLU A 335 71.90 -79.66 -24.69
C GLU A 335 72.35 -78.97 -23.40
N ALA A 336 73.30 -79.54 -22.66
CA ALA A 336 73.91 -78.89 -21.50
C ALA A 336 74.66 -77.59 -21.89
N GLN A 337 75.35 -77.57 -23.03
CA GLN A 337 76.00 -76.36 -23.54
C GLN A 337 74.99 -75.30 -23.98
N ARG A 338 73.87 -75.69 -24.61
CA ARG A 338 72.80 -74.74 -24.93
C ARG A 338 72.13 -74.17 -23.69
N GLN A 339 71.88 -75.00 -22.67
CA GLN A 339 71.28 -74.53 -21.43
C GLN A 339 72.19 -73.56 -20.67
N THR A 340 73.51 -73.74 -20.70
CA THR A 340 74.45 -72.77 -20.09
C THR A 340 74.47 -71.44 -20.83
N GLN A 341 74.47 -71.44 -22.17
CA GLN A 341 74.38 -70.21 -22.96
C GLN A 341 73.05 -69.46 -22.76
N ILE A 342 71.93 -70.18 -22.74
CA ILE A 342 70.61 -69.60 -22.49
C ILE A 342 70.54 -68.99 -21.08
N LYS A 343 71.10 -69.68 -20.07
CA LYS A 343 71.14 -69.17 -18.70
C LYS A 343 71.94 -67.87 -18.60
N LEU A 344 73.08 -67.80 -19.29
CA LEU A 344 73.96 -66.63 -19.27
C LEU A 344 73.35 -65.43 -20.02
N GLN A 345 72.65 -65.66 -21.14
CA GLN A 345 71.90 -64.61 -21.83
C GLN A 345 70.72 -64.10 -21.00
N LYS A 346 70.02 -65.00 -20.31
CA LYS A 346 68.89 -64.64 -19.44
C LYS A 346 69.33 -63.83 -18.23
N GLU A 347 70.47 -64.17 -17.63
CA GLU A 347 71.06 -63.44 -16.50
C GLU A 347 71.53 -62.04 -16.91
N ALA A 348 72.15 -61.91 -18.09
CA ALA A 348 72.56 -60.60 -18.62
C ALA A 348 71.36 -59.67 -18.87
N LEU A 349 70.27 -60.21 -19.43
CA LEU A 349 69.05 -59.43 -19.71
C LEU A 349 68.34 -59.02 -18.41
N LEU A 350 68.36 -59.87 -17.38
CA LEU A 350 67.79 -59.52 -16.08
C LEU A 350 68.56 -58.36 -15.43
N ARG A 351 69.89 -58.38 -15.54
CA ARG A 351 70.75 -57.33 -14.99
C ARG A 351 70.51 -55.97 -15.66
N GLU A 352 70.32 -55.96 -16.97
CA GLU A 352 70.01 -54.73 -17.73
C GLU A 352 68.63 -54.16 -17.34
N GLN A 353 67.64 -55.01 -17.06
CA GLN A 353 66.33 -54.56 -16.59
C GLN A 353 66.38 -53.95 -15.18
N GLU A 354 67.17 -54.51 -14.27
CA GLU A 354 67.35 -53.96 -12.93
C GLU A 354 68.00 -52.56 -12.98
N GLU A 355 69.02 -52.36 -13.82
CA GLU A 355 69.67 -51.06 -14.01
C GLU A 355 68.72 -50.00 -14.62
N GLU A 356 67.86 -50.39 -15.56
CA GLU A 356 66.83 -49.49 -16.11
C GLU A 356 65.74 -49.11 -15.10
N GLU A 357 65.31 -50.05 -14.24
CA GLU A 357 64.30 -49.79 -13.21
C GLU A 357 64.84 -48.84 -12.13
N GLU A 358 66.11 -48.99 -11.73
CA GLU A 358 66.76 -48.08 -10.79
C GLU A 358 66.85 -46.65 -11.36
N MET A 359 67.21 -46.52 -12.64
CA MET A 359 67.27 -45.21 -13.30
C MET A 359 65.89 -44.54 -13.39
N ARG A 360 64.82 -45.31 -13.66
CA ARG A 360 63.45 -44.78 -13.64
C ARG A 360 63.02 -44.35 -12.24
N ARG A 361 63.39 -45.13 -11.21
CA ARG A 361 63.06 -44.81 -9.82
C ARG A 361 63.71 -43.51 -9.36
N ILE A 362 65.00 -43.32 -9.68
CA ILE A 362 65.74 -42.10 -9.35
C ILE A 362 65.15 -40.87 -10.08
N SER A 363 64.73 -41.03 -11.34
CA SER A 363 64.09 -39.94 -12.11
C SER A 363 62.77 -39.50 -11.46
N LEU A 364 61.92 -40.45 -11.07
CA LEU A 364 60.63 -40.15 -10.45
C LEU A 364 60.78 -39.52 -9.06
N GLU A 365 61.76 -39.95 -8.27
CA GLU A 365 62.01 -39.35 -6.95
C GLU A 365 62.47 -37.89 -7.06
N ASN A 366 63.33 -37.58 -8.03
CA ASN A 366 63.78 -36.21 -8.28
C ASN A 366 62.66 -35.29 -8.79
N GLU A 367 61.76 -35.83 -9.62
CA GLU A 367 60.59 -35.10 -10.10
C GLU A 367 59.59 -34.80 -8.97
N LEU A 368 59.32 -35.78 -8.11
CA LEU A 368 58.45 -35.62 -6.95
C LEU A 368 59.02 -34.56 -5.95
N ARG A 369 60.34 -34.55 -5.75
CA ARG A 369 61.01 -33.53 -4.92
C ARG A 369 60.90 -32.12 -5.53
N ARG A 370 60.95 -31.98 -6.85
CA ARG A 370 60.73 -30.67 -7.52
C ARG A 370 59.30 -30.18 -7.40
N VAL A 371 58.32 -31.05 -7.60
CA VAL A 371 56.89 -30.69 -7.53
C VAL A 371 56.49 -30.28 -6.11
N THR A 372 56.98 -30.98 -5.09
CA THR A 372 56.69 -30.65 -3.68
C THR A 372 57.33 -29.33 -3.24
N ALA A 373 58.57 -29.03 -3.68
CA ALA A 373 59.21 -27.74 -3.43
C ALA A 373 58.46 -26.58 -4.10
N GLN A 374 58.04 -26.75 -5.36
CA GLN A 374 57.31 -25.73 -6.10
C GLN A 374 55.93 -25.43 -5.50
N ARG A 375 55.21 -26.46 -5.02
CA ARG A 375 53.91 -26.28 -4.36
C ARG A 375 54.04 -25.49 -3.06
N ARG A 376 55.08 -25.75 -2.27
CA ARG A 376 55.33 -25.05 -1.00
C ARG A 376 55.71 -23.59 -1.18
N GLN A 377 56.34 -23.23 -2.29
CA GLN A 377 56.66 -21.84 -2.62
C GLN A 377 55.40 -21.07 -3.02
N ARG A 378 54.56 -21.65 -3.88
CA ARG A 378 53.30 -21.04 -4.31
C ARG A 378 52.33 -20.81 -3.14
N GLU A 379 52.26 -21.75 -2.21
CA GLU A 379 51.39 -21.64 -1.03
C GLU A 379 51.81 -20.48 -0.09
N ARG A 380 53.11 -20.17 0.02
CA ARG A 380 53.58 -19.03 0.82
C ARG A 380 53.22 -17.69 0.20
N GLU A 381 53.40 -17.58 -1.12
CA GLU A 381 53.04 -16.35 -1.86
C GLU A 381 51.53 -16.10 -1.81
N GLU A 382 50.71 -17.16 -1.91
CA GLU A 382 49.25 -17.06 -1.80
C GLU A 382 48.80 -16.63 -0.39
N GLN A 383 49.44 -17.15 0.67
CA GLN A 383 49.14 -16.76 2.06
C GLN A 383 49.45 -15.28 2.32
N GLU A 384 50.56 -14.74 1.80
CA GLU A 384 50.92 -13.33 1.98
C GLU A 384 49.95 -12.38 1.25
N ASP A 385 49.50 -12.78 0.05
CA ASP A 385 48.49 -12.04 -0.72
C ASP A 385 47.10 -12.06 -0.06
N GLU A 386 46.72 -13.20 0.53
CA GLU A 386 45.49 -13.32 1.31
C GLU A 386 45.51 -12.42 2.56
N GLU A 387 46.63 -12.35 3.28
CA GLU A 387 46.79 -11.47 4.44
C GLU A 387 46.74 -9.98 4.07
N ARG A 388 47.31 -9.61 2.91
CA ARG A 388 47.24 -8.23 2.40
C ARG A 388 45.81 -7.84 2.06
N LYS A 389 45.10 -8.70 1.32
CA LYS A 389 43.67 -8.50 0.98
C LYS A 389 42.79 -8.44 2.22
N LYS A 390 43.07 -9.26 3.23
CA LYS A 390 42.31 -9.28 4.50
C LYS A 390 42.44 -7.94 5.25
N ARG A 391 43.65 -7.36 5.29
CA ARG A 391 43.89 -6.05 5.92
C ARG A 391 43.19 -4.91 5.18
N GLU A 392 43.23 -4.90 3.85
CA GLU A 392 42.54 -3.90 3.03
C GLU A 392 41.02 -3.99 3.20
N LEU A 393 40.47 -5.20 3.27
CA LEU A 393 39.03 -5.43 3.44
C LEU A 393 38.55 -5.00 4.84
N GLU A 394 39.37 -5.20 5.87
CA GLU A 394 39.06 -4.71 7.22
C GLU A 394 39.08 -3.17 7.30
N GLN A 395 40.08 -2.52 6.70
CA GLN A 395 40.14 -1.06 6.63
C GLN A 395 38.94 -0.48 5.88
N LYS A 396 38.57 -1.08 4.74
CA LYS A 396 37.39 -0.69 3.96
C LYS A 396 36.10 -0.85 4.77
N LYS A 397 35.96 -1.93 5.54
CA LYS A 397 34.81 -2.14 6.44
C LYS A 397 34.75 -1.09 7.55
N ARG A 398 35.88 -0.65 8.12
CA ARG A 398 35.91 0.41 9.14
C ARG A 398 35.47 1.77 8.57
N LEU A 399 35.97 2.12 7.39
CA LEU A 399 35.56 3.36 6.71
C LEU A 399 34.08 3.36 6.33
N ASP A 400 33.56 2.23 5.83
CA ASP A 400 32.14 2.13 5.46
C ASP A 400 31.21 2.21 6.69
N ARG A 401 31.60 1.62 7.83
CA ARG A 401 30.86 1.79 9.09
C ARG A 401 30.88 3.24 9.57
N ALA A 402 32.03 3.91 9.51
CA ALA A 402 32.14 5.31 9.89
C ALA A 402 31.25 6.20 9.01
N ARG A 403 31.24 5.97 7.69
CA ARG A 403 30.39 6.71 6.75
C ARG A 403 28.90 6.53 7.04
N ARG A 404 28.44 5.32 7.34
CA ARG A 404 27.03 5.07 7.70
C ARG A 404 26.62 5.78 8.99
N ILE A 405 27.52 5.83 9.99
CA ILE A 405 27.27 6.55 11.25
C ILE A 405 27.17 8.05 10.98
N GLU A 406 28.04 8.61 10.15
CA GLU A 406 28.02 10.04 9.80
C GLU A 406 26.78 10.41 8.97
N GLU A 407 26.37 9.57 8.03
CA GLU A 407 25.13 9.74 7.26
C GLU A 407 23.89 9.66 8.17
N HIS A 408 23.87 8.74 9.13
CA HIS A 408 22.80 8.66 10.12
C HIS A 408 22.74 9.92 11.00
N ARG A 409 23.89 10.39 11.48
CA ARG A 409 23.98 11.62 12.29
C ARG A 409 23.45 12.84 11.52
N ARG A 410 23.82 12.96 10.24
CA ARG A 410 23.35 14.05 9.37
C ARG A 410 21.86 13.99 9.11
N LEU A 411 21.28 12.79 8.94
CA LEU A 411 19.85 12.61 8.77
C LEU A 411 19.08 12.95 10.05
N GLU A 412 19.64 12.60 11.21
CA GLU A 412 19.08 12.90 12.51
C GLU A 412 19.10 14.42 12.82
N GLU A 413 20.23 15.08 12.56
CA GLU A 413 20.35 16.54 12.64
C GLU A 413 19.32 17.23 11.71
N TRP A 414 19.10 16.69 10.50
CA TRP A 414 18.10 17.22 9.58
C TRP A 414 16.67 17.05 10.08
N ARG A 415 16.34 15.88 10.67
CA ARG A 415 15.03 15.63 11.30
C ARG A 415 14.79 16.54 12.50
N GLN A 416 15.81 16.71 13.35
CA GLN A 416 15.74 17.64 14.48
C GLN A 416 15.58 19.09 14.01
N GLY A 417 16.27 19.50 12.95
CA GLY A 417 16.12 20.82 12.34
C GLY A 417 14.70 21.07 11.80
N GLN A 418 14.12 20.09 11.10
CA GLN A 418 12.74 20.15 10.64
C GLN A 418 11.74 20.24 11.81
N ALA A 419 11.93 19.41 12.84
CA ALA A 419 11.08 19.44 14.03
C ALA A 419 11.15 20.79 14.76
N ALA A 420 12.35 21.34 14.95
CA ALA A 420 12.55 22.65 15.59
C ALA A 420 11.95 23.79 14.75
N GLN A 421 12.01 23.72 13.41
CA GLN A 421 11.38 24.70 12.55
C GLN A 421 9.85 24.61 12.61
N ALA A 422 9.30 23.39 12.60
CA ALA A 422 7.86 23.15 12.75
C ALA A 422 7.34 23.67 14.11
N GLU A 423 8.07 23.40 15.20
CA GLU A 423 7.74 23.89 16.54
C GLU A 423 7.75 25.42 16.60
N LYS A 424 8.78 26.08 16.04
CA LYS A 424 8.83 27.55 15.97
C LYS A 424 7.66 28.12 15.16
N THR A 425 7.29 27.49 14.04
CA THR A 425 6.12 27.93 13.26
C THR A 425 4.81 27.73 14.01
N ALA A 426 4.67 26.64 14.77
CA ALA A 426 3.50 26.37 15.60
C ALA A 426 3.36 27.38 16.74
N GLN A 427 4.45 27.71 17.43
CA GLN A 427 4.46 28.73 18.50
C GLN A 427 4.10 30.12 17.97
N LEU A 428 4.59 30.50 16.79
CA LEU A 428 4.23 31.77 16.15
C LEU A 428 2.74 31.78 15.76
N ALA A 429 2.22 30.70 15.20
CA ALA A 429 0.79 30.57 14.87
C ALA A 429 -0.10 30.65 16.11
N GLU A 430 0.31 30.02 17.22
CA GLU A 430 -0.41 30.08 18.50
C GLU A 430 -0.41 31.50 19.09
N GLN A 431 0.72 32.21 19.04
CA GLN A 431 0.79 33.60 19.50
C GLN A 431 -0.09 34.54 18.66
N VAL A 432 -0.12 34.35 17.33
CA VAL A 432 -1.00 35.11 16.45
C VAL A 432 -2.46 34.82 16.80
N ARG A 433 -2.84 33.55 16.95
CA ARG A 433 -4.20 33.15 17.35
C ARG A 433 -4.60 33.78 18.68
N ARG A 434 -3.72 33.76 19.67
CA ARG A 434 -3.97 34.35 21.00
C ARG A 434 -4.18 35.86 20.93
N LYS A 435 -3.38 36.58 20.13
CA LYS A 435 -3.54 38.03 19.93
C LYS A 435 -4.87 38.35 19.24
N GLU A 436 -5.24 37.61 18.20
CA GLU A 436 -6.53 37.77 17.51
C GLU A 436 -7.72 37.51 18.45
N GLU A 437 -7.65 36.48 19.29
CA GLU A 437 -8.67 36.20 20.31
C GLU A 437 -8.79 37.34 21.34
N GLU A 438 -7.67 37.89 21.81
CA GLU A 438 -7.65 39.02 22.76
C GLU A 438 -8.21 40.31 22.15
N GLU A 439 -7.86 40.62 20.90
CA GLU A 439 -8.41 41.77 20.17
C GLU A 439 -9.91 41.63 19.95
N ARG A 440 -10.37 40.42 19.60
CA ARG A 440 -11.79 40.13 19.44
C ARG A 440 -12.55 40.26 20.74
N LYS A 441 -12.02 39.73 21.85
CA LYS A 441 -12.59 39.92 23.19
C LYS A 441 -12.70 41.40 23.54
N LYS A 442 -11.69 42.22 23.22
CA LYS A 442 -11.74 43.68 23.40
C LYS A 442 -12.84 44.33 22.55
N LYS A 443 -13.01 43.93 21.28
CA LYS A 443 -14.09 44.43 20.41
C LYS A 443 -15.48 44.09 20.96
N ILE A 444 -15.69 42.85 21.40
CA ILE A 444 -16.95 42.41 22.02
C ILE A 444 -17.22 43.21 23.31
N LEU A 445 -16.20 43.43 24.13
CA LEU A 445 -16.32 44.22 25.36
C LEU A 445 -16.63 45.70 25.08
N LEU A 446 -16.04 46.29 24.04
CA LEU A 446 -16.36 47.67 23.63
C LEU A 446 -17.78 47.79 23.06
N ALA A 447 -18.19 46.84 22.22
CA ALA A 447 -19.54 46.82 21.65
C ALA A 447 -20.60 46.60 22.74
N SER A 448 -20.38 45.68 23.67
CA SER A 448 -21.27 45.49 24.82
C SER A 448 -21.34 46.73 25.72
N LYS A 449 -20.24 47.45 25.93
CA LYS A 449 -20.24 48.75 26.64
C LYS A 449 -21.09 49.79 25.91
N LYS A 450 -20.95 49.91 24.58
CA LYS A 450 -21.77 50.83 23.75
C LYS A 450 -23.26 50.51 23.89
N ILE A 451 -23.63 49.22 23.81
CA ILE A 451 -25.02 48.76 23.97
C ILE A 451 -25.54 49.06 25.39
N LYS A 452 -24.71 48.90 26.43
CA LYS A 452 -25.10 49.25 27.80
C LYS A 452 -25.30 50.76 27.98
N SER A 453 -24.47 51.61 27.35
CA SER A 453 -24.62 53.06 27.46
C SER A 453 -25.84 53.62 26.74
N THR A 454 -26.27 53.02 25.63
CA THR A 454 -27.48 53.45 24.90
C THR A 454 -28.78 53.03 25.61
N LYS A 455 -28.74 52.02 26.48
CA LYS A 455 -29.91 51.52 27.23
C LYS A 455 -30.39 52.45 28.36
N ALA A 456 -29.65 53.48 28.73
CA ALA A 456 -30.02 54.38 29.83
C ALA A 456 -31.10 55.43 29.45
N ALA A 457 -31.54 55.46 28.20
CA ALA A 457 -32.49 56.42 27.69
C ALA A 457 -33.76 55.74 27.14
N ASP A 458 -34.54 55.05 27.99
CA ASP A 458 -35.91 54.49 27.79
C ASP A 458 -36.25 53.73 26.49
N ASP A 459 -35.34 53.62 25.55
CA ASP A 459 -35.43 52.92 24.27
C ASP A 459 -34.80 51.53 24.44
N ILE A 460 -35.28 50.82 25.47
CA ILE A 460 -35.05 49.38 25.67
C ILE A 460 -35.74 48.57 24.55
N ASP A 461 -36.48 49.26 23.70
CA ASP A 461 -37.24 48.71 22.61
C ASP A 461 -36.34 48.28 21.44
N LEU A 462 -36.14 46.96 21.43
CA LEU A 462 -36.09 46.13 20.23
C LEU A 462 -34.71 46.05 19.56
N ILE A 463 -33.81 45.26 20.17
CA ILE A 463 -32.72 44.65 19.38
C ILE A 463 -33.39 43.79 18.30
N THR A 464 -33.31 44.29 17.08
CA THR A 464 -33.88 43.70 15.89
C THR A 464 -32.84 43.63 14.79
N GLY A 465 -33.03 42.71 13.85
CA GLY A 465 -32.14 42.53 12.73
C GLY A 465 -32.55 41.35 11.87
N TRP A 466 -31.74 41.07 10.87
CA TRP A 466 -31.88 39.87 10.06
C TRP A 466 -30.88 38.81 10.50
N VAL A 467 -31.32 37.57 10.50
CA VAL A 467 -30.44 36.43 10.75
C VAL A 467 -30.86 35.27 9.88
N THR A 468 -29.89 34.53 9.37
CA THR A 468 -30.16 33.29 8.64
C THR A 468 -29.87 32.13 9.57
N ILE A 469 -30.85 31.24 9.74
CA ILE A 469 -30.85 30.17 10.74
C ILE A 469 -31.00 28.84 10.02
N GLN A 470 -30.20 27.87 10.44
CA GLN A 470 -30.36 26.46 10.14
C GLN A 470 -30.64 25.76 11.47
N THR A 471 -31.86 25.25 11.60
CA THR A 471 -32.30 24.46 12.75
C THR A 471 -31.84 23.01 12.57
N GLY A 472 -31.58 22.27 13.65
CA GLY A 472 -31.06 20.89 13.53
C GLY A 472 -32.01 19.93 12.78
N ASP A 473 -33.31 20.16 12.92
CA ASP A 473 -34.36 19.42 12.20
C ASP A 473 -34.45 19.75 10.69
N SER A 474 -33.72 20.77 10.21
CA SER A 474 -33.82 21.22 8.81
C SER A 474 -32.47 21.70 8.29
N LEU A 475 -31.94 20.97 7.30
CA LEU A 475 -30.73 21.37 6.58
C LEU A 475 -30.89 22.66 5.75
N VAL A 476 -32.10 23.20 5.62
CA VAL A 476 -32.37 24.43 4.87
C VAL A 476 -32.09 25.67 5.73
N TRP A 477 -31.21 26.55 5.22
CA TRP A 477 -31.00 27.89 5.76
C TRP A 477 -32.20 28.79 5.51
N ARG A 478 -32.77 29.36 6.57
CA ARG A 478 -33.95 30.23 6.50
C ARG A 478 -33.60 31.62 7.02
N ARG A 479 -33.81 32.63 6.18
CA ARG A 479 -33.66 34.04 6.58
C ARG A 479 -34.88 34.48 7.40
N ARG A 480 -34.64 34.95 8.62
CA ARG A 480 -35.66 35.38 9.57
C ARG A 480 -35.34 36.79 10.07
N TYR A 481 -36.38 37.59 10.23
CA TYR A 481 -36.27 38.83 10.97
C TYR A 481 -36.42 38.50 12.45
N PHE A 482 -35.51 38.92 13.31
CA PHE A 482 -35.58 38.62 14.74
C PHE A 482 -35.87 39.89 15.56
N LYS A 483 -36.54 39.70 16.69
CA LYS A 483 -36.85 40.75 17.68
C LYS A 483 -36.66 40.19 19.08
N PHE A 484 -35.82 40.83 19.86
CA PHE A 484 -35.69 40.52 21.29
C PHE A 484 -36.74 41.29 22.08
N VAL A 485 -37.49 40.58 22.92
CA VAL A 485 -38.37 41.17 23.94
C VAL A 485 -38.02 40.51 25.28
N GLY A 486 -37.32 41.25 26.15
CA GLY A 486 -36.77 40.69 27.38
C GLY A 486 -35.75 39.59 27.12
N SER A 487 -36.04 38.37 27.58
CA SER A 487 -35.21 37.16 27.40
C SER A 487 -35.67 36.26 26.25
N THR A 488 -36.69 36.65 25.51
CA THR A 488 -37.29 35.84 24.46
C THR A 488 -36.97 36.44 23.09
N VAL A 489 -36.53 35.59 22.17
CA VAL A 489 -36.29 35.95 20.78
C VAL A 489 -37.47 35.47 19.95
N PHE A 490 -38.06 36.42 19.23
CA PHE A 490 -39.13 36.17 18.29
C PHE A 490 -38.58 36.22 16.88
N PHE A 491 -38.84 35.20 16.09
CA PHE A 491 -38.46 35.13 14.67
C PHE A 491 -39.70 35.30 13.79
N TYR A 492 -39.60 36.16 12.79
CA TYR A 492 -40.64 36.50 11.80
C TYR A 492 -40.11 36.16 10.39
N LYS A 493 -40.98 35.94 9.39
CA LYS A 493 -40.49 35.77 8.01
C LYS A 493 -40.06 37.10 7.41
N SER A 494 -40.71 38.19 7.80
CA SER A 494 -40.40 39.53 7.29
C SER A 494 -40.57 40.64 8.33
N LEU A 495 -39.99 41.82 8.04
CA LEU A 495 -40.16 43.03 8.86
C LEU A 495 -41.62 43.47 8.96
N LYS A 496 -42.40 43.34 7.87
CA LYS A 496 -43.83 43.70 7.86
C LYS A 496 -44.66 42.76 8.74
N GLU A 497 -44.26 41.50 8.85
CA GLU A 497 -44.96 40.53 9.68
C GLU A 497 -44.79 40.80 11.18
N ASN A 498 -43.69 41.43 11.59
CA ASN A 498 -43.51 41.93 12.96
C ASN A 498 -44.61 42.95 13.34
N GLU A 499 -45.13 43.73 12.38
CA GLU A 499 -46.29 44.62 12.64
C GLU A 499 -47.59 43.83 12.79
N SER A 500 -47.71 42.68 12.12
CA SER A 500 -48.87 41.79 12.18
C SER A 500 -48.86 40.79 13.35
N ASN A 501 -47.80 40.77 14.18
CA ASN A 501 -47.59 39.82 15.28
C ASN A 501 -47.61 38.33 14.89
N GLN A 502 -47.36 37.97 13.62
CA GLN A 502 -47.27 36.57 13.21
C GLN A 502 -45.86 36.00 13.49
N VAL A 503 -45.68 35.44 14.67
CA VAL A 503 -44.43 34.79 15.10
C VAL A 503 -44.28 33.44 14.41
N VAL A 504 -43.12 33.20 13.79
CA VAL A 504 -42.77 31.91 13.17
C VAL A 504 -42.16 30.97 14.18
N ASP A 505 -41.27 31.49 15.02
CA ASP A 505 -40.59 30.74 16.05
C ASP A 505 -40.35 31.65 17.26
N GLU A 506 -40.57 31.11 18.45
CA GLU A 506 -40.42 31.82 19.72
C GLU A 506 -39.47 31.01 20.60
N VAL A 507 -38.35 31.62 20.97
CA VAL A 507 -37.33 30.94 21.77
C VAL A 507 -37.05 31.74 23.03
N ASN A 508 -37.37 31.16 24.18
CA ASN A 508 -37.01 31.73 25.46
C ASN A 508 -35.56 31.37 25.79
N LEU A 509 -34.65 32.33 25.70
CA LEU A 509 -33.23 32.08 25.93
C LEU A 509 -32.91 31.78 27.41
N ARG A 510 -33.75 32.26 28.32
CA ARG A 510 -33.48 32.17 29.76
C ARG A 510 -33.54 30.73 30.24
N GLY A 511 -32.37 30.16 30.55
CA GLY A 511 -32.22 28.80 31.03
C GLY A 511 -32.30 27.71 29.95
N GLN A 512 -32.63 28.06 28.70
CA GLN A 512 -32.61 27.11 27.58
C GLN A 512 -31.32 27.16 26.77
N VAL A 513 -30.57 28.26 26.76
CA VAL A 513 -29.28 28.31 26.04
C VAL A 513 -28.18 27.79 26.96
N ARG A 514 -27.40 26.83 26.45
CA ARG A 514 -26.22 26.26 27.10
C ARG A 514 -24.99 27.12 26.83
N ALA A 515 -24.73 27.42 25.56
CA ALA A 515 -23.59 28.18 25.11
C ALA A 515 -23.82 28.76 23.71
N LEU A 516 -23.24 29.93 23.47
CA LEU A 516 -22.98 30.43 22.12
C LEU A 516 -21.57 30.01 21.72
N ARG A 517 -21.48 29.21 20.65
CA ARG A 517 -20.24 28.64 20.14
C ARG A 517 -19.88 29.28 18.81
N GLU A 518 -18.58 29.38 18.56
CA GLU A 518 -18.08 29.83 17.27
C GLU A 518 -17.59 28.65 16.42
N TRP A 519 -17.26 28.93 15.16
CA TRP A 519 -16.82 27.89 14.23
C TRP A 519 -15.57 27.13 14.71
N ASN A 520 -14.71 27.77 15.52
CA ASN A 520 -13.52 27.16 16.09
C ASN A 520 -13.78 26.34 17.37
N GLU A 521 -15.03 26.29 17.85
CA GLU A 521 -15.42 25.57 19.08
C GLU A 521 -16.20 24.29 18.74
N GLY A 522 -15.74 23.53 17.74
CA GLY A 522 -16.37 22.27 17.31
C GLY A 522 -17.38 22.42 16.16
N TYR A 523 -17.56 23.62 15.63
CA TYR A 523 -18.47 23.91 14.50
C TYR A 523 -17.69 24.32 13.24
N GLU A 524 -16.68 23.52 12.86
CA GLU A 524 -15.75 23.87 11.77
C GLU A 524 -16.46 24.14 10.43
N ASP A 525 -17.61 23.50 10.23
CA ASP A 525 -18.50 23.69 9.09
C ASP A 525 -18.96 25.16 8.91
N LEU A 526 -19.05 25.91 10.01
CA LEU A 526 -19.43 27.31 10.01
C LEU A 526 -18.29 28.25 9.60
N LYS A 527 -17.05 27.75 9.49
CA LYS A 527 -15.86 28.55 9.13
C LYS A 527 -15.99 29.22 7.76
N ALA A 528 -16.73 28.59 6.84
CA ALA A 528 -16.95 29.11 5.49
C ALA A 528 -17.95 30.27 5.43
N ILE A 529 -18.75 30.48 6.49
CA ILE A 529 -19.82 31.47 6.53
C ILE A 529 -19.36 32.65 7.42
N PRO A 530 -19.22 33.86 6.89
CA PRO A 530 -18.88 35.04 7.69
C PRO A 530 -19.90 35.29 8.80
N PHE A 531 -19.43 35.73 9.96
CA PHE A 531 -20.27 36.08 11.12
C PHE A 531 -21.20 34.95 11.59
N SER A 532 -20.83 33.71 11.32
CA SER A 532 -21.53 32.53 11.79
C SER A 532 -21.26 32.24 13.27
N PHE A 533 -22.21 31.58 13.91
CA PHE A 533 -22.13 31.06 15.27
C PHE A 533 -23.18 29.96 15.46
N ALA A 534 -22.97 29.11 16.46
CA ALA A 534 -23.91 28.08 16.86
C ALA A 534 -24.52 28.43 18.22
N VAL A 535 -25.81 28.15 18.38
CA VAL A 535 -26.56 28.26 19.64
C VAL A 535 -26.81 26.85 20.16
N GLU A 536 -26.11 26.47 21.22
CA GLU A 536 -26.34 25.20 21.91
C GLU A 536 -27.45 25.38 22.94
N PHE A 537 -28.43 24.49 22.94
CA PHE A 537 -29.52 24.50 23.91
C PHE A 537 -29.26 23.50 25.05
N ASN A 538 -29.84 23.75 26.22
CA ASN A 538 -29.96 22.81 27.31
C ASN A 538 -31.06 21.81 26.96
N GLY A 539 -30.70 20.54 26.78
CA GLY A 539 -31.62 19.45 26.45
C GLY A 539 -31.11 18.59 25.29
N GLU A 540 -31.98 17.74 24.75
CA GLU A 540 -31.70 16.90 23.56
C GLU A 540 -31.91 17.65 22.24
N ARG A 541 -32.15 18.97 22.28
CA ARG A 541 -32.32 19.76 21.06
C ARG A 541 -30.98 19.96 20.38
N GLU A 542 -30.94 19.66 19.09
CA GLU A 542 -29.75 19.91 18.28
C GLU A 542 -29.38 21.41 18.24
N PRO A 543 -28.08 21.73 18.15
CA PRO A 543 -27.61 23.10 18.05
C PRO A 543 -28.17 23.82 16.82
N TRP A 544 -28.46 25.11 16.97
CA TRP A 544 -28.81 25.94 15.83
C TRP A 544 -27.59 26.60 15.23
N SER A 545 -27.45 26.54 13.92
CA SER A 545 -26.42 27.29 13.21
C SER A 545 -27.01 28.60 12.68
N MET A 546 -26.37 29.72 12.98
CA MET A 546 -26.86 31.06 12.65
C MET A 546 -25.74 31.90 12.02
N PHE A 547 -26.09 32.82 11.13
CA PHE A 547 -25.19 33.88 10.70
C PHE A 547 -25.95 35.20 10.49
N SER A 548 -25.29 36.31 10.79
CA SER A 548 -25.79 37.67 10.61
C SER A 548 -25.12 38.35 9.41
N ASP A 549 -25.68 39.46 8.94
CA ASP A 549 -25.12 40.18 7.79
C ASP A 549 -23.90 41.03 8.19
N SER A 550 -23.81 41.44 9.47
CA SER A 550 -22.65 42.16 9.99
C SER A 550 -22.10 41.58 11.31
N GLU A 551 -20.84 41.88 11.61
CA GLU A 551 -20.22 41.55 12.90
C GLU A 551 -20.95 42.24 14.07
N GLU A 552 -21.47 43.45 13.86
CA GLU A 552 -22.19 44.18 14.93
C GLU A 552 -23.50 43.48 15.29
N GLU A 553 -24.23 42.94 14.32
CA GLU A 553 -25.45 42.15 14.57
C GLU A 553 -25.14 40.86 15.34
N LYS A 554 -24.08 40.13 14.95
CA LYS A 554 -23.60 38.97 15.71
C LYS A 554 -23.28 39.35 17.15
N VAL A 555 -22.56 40.47 17.34
CA VAL A 555 -22.17 40.93 18.67
C VAL A 555 -23.38 41.40 19.48
N ARG A 556 -24.38 42.04 18.86
CA ARG A 556 -25.66 42.35 19.51
C ARG A 556 -26.33 41.08 20.04
N PHE A 557 -26.36 40.02 19.23
CA PHE A 557 -26.90 38.72 19.62
C PHE A 557 -26.13 38.14 20.82
N HIS A 558 -24.79 38.14 20.78
CA HIS A 558 -23.94 37.64 21.88
C HIS A 558 -24.10 38.47 23.17
N SER A 559 -24.23 39.79 23.05
CA SER A 559 -24.31 40.69 24.19
C SER A 559 -25.61 40.54 25.00
N ASN A 560 -26.68 40.04 24.37
CA ASN A 560 -27.97 39.84 25.03
C ASN A 560 -28.06 38.47 25.72
N ASP A 561 -27.30 37.46 25.28
CA ASP A 561 -27.31 36.14 25.90
C ASP A 561 -26.70 36.14 27.31
N SER A 562 -25.82 37.12 27.60
CA SER A 562 -25.33 37.39 28.95
C SER A 562 -26.44 37.75 29.96
N PHE A 563 -27.66 38.04 29.51
CA PHE A 563 -28.83 38.25 30.39
C PHE A 563 -29.63 36.97 30.67
N GLY A 564 -29.53 35.95 29.82
CA GLY A 564 -30.27 34.69 29.94
C GLY A 564 -29.54 33.65 30.77
N CYS A 565 -28.22 33.54 30.59
CA CYS A 565 -27.36 32.78 31.46
C CYS A 565 -27.13 33.59 32.74
N GLY A 566 -27.80 33.26 33.83
CA GLY A 566 -27.43 33.71 35.19
C GLY A 566 -26.06 33.21 35.65
N LEU A 567 -25.12 33.02 34.72
CA LEU A 567 -23.70 32.85 34.96
C LEU A 567 -23.17 34.23 35.34
N MET A 568 -23.18 34.50 36.65
CA MET A 568 -22.20 35.42 37.22
C MET A 568 -20.83 34.97 36.72
N VAL A 569 -20.19 35.81 35.91
CA VAL A 569 -18.76 35.73 35.60
C VAL A 569 -17.97 35.89 36.89
#